data_AF-A0A438J7D6-F1
#
_entry.id   AF-A0A438J7D6-F1
#
_cell.length_a   1.000
_cell.length_b   1.000
_cell.length_c   1.000
_cell.angle_alpha   90.00
_cell.angle_beta   90.00
_cell.angle_gamma   90.00
#
_symmetry.space_group_name_H-M   'P 1'
#
loop_
_entity.id
_entity.type
_entity.pdbx_description
1 polymer ?
#
loop_
_entity_poly.entity_id
_entity_poly.type
_entity_poly.pdbx_seq_one_letter_code
_entity_poly.pdbx_strand_id
1 'polypeptide(L)'
;MAIYKTLRTKPKPNRSPILFLVLSILAIAFSAFFPLPFPSMHCDSCEGLGHQESSLRCALEEALFLQRTLVMPSRMCINPIHNKKGILHHSSNATSEEMWAANSCAMDSLYDLDLMSNTVPVILDNSKMWYRVLSTSMKLGARGVAHVAGVSRIALRDNSHYSNLLLINRTASPLSW
;
A
#
# COMPACT_ATOMS: atom_id res chain seq x y z
N MET A 1 20.78 68.02 -13.63
CA MET A 1 21.57 68.18 -12.39
C MET A 1 20.72 67.70 -11.22
N ALA A 2 21.02 66.52 -10.67
CA ALA A 2 20.74 66.05 -9.32
C ALA A 2 21.06 64.54 -9.24
N ILE A 3 22.03 64.17 -8.41
CA ILE A 3 22.43 62.79 -8.08
C ILE A 3 21.89 62.49 -6.69
N TYR A 4 21.26 61.33 -6.49
CA TYR A 4 20.97 60.79 -5.15
C TYR A 4 21.68 59.44 -4.95
N LYS A 5 22.21 59.28 -3.74
CA LYS A 5 23.14 58.24 -3.28
C LYS A 5 22.56 56.82 -3.35
N THR A 6 23.42 55.90 -3.75
CA THR A 6 23.26 54.44 -3.69
C THR A 6 23.12 53.93 -2.26
N LEU A 7 22.04 53.21 -1.98
CA LEU A 7 21.93 52.29 -0.83
C LEU A 7 22.36 50.90 -1.29
N ARG A 8 23.54 50.44 -0.83
CA ARG A 8 23.97 49.05 -0.99
C ARG A 8 23.06 48.15 -0.16
N THR A 9 22.26 47.33 -0.81
CA THR A 9 21.60 46.18 -0.17
C THR A 9 22.58 45.02 -0.04
N LYS A 10 22.70 44.46 1.18
CA LYS A 10 23.51 43.26 1.47
C LYS A 10 23.11 42.09 0.54
N PRO A 11 24.06 41.27 0.08
CA PRO A 11 23.73 40.08 -0.70
C PRO A 11 22.91 39.10 0.16
N LYS A 12 21.77 38.66 -0.37
CA LYS A 12 21.04 37.51 0.18
C LYS A 12 21.97 36.29 0.19
N PRO A 13 21.92 35.43 1.22
CA PRO A 13 22.72 34.21 1.22
C PRO A 13 22.27 33.35 0.04
N ASN A 14 23.19 33.11 -0.91
CA ASN A 14 22.99 32.12 -1.96
C ASN A 14 22.82 30.78 -1.27
N ARG A 15 21.61 30.23 -1.31
CA ARG A 15 21.35 28.86 -0.85
C ARG A 15 22.24 27.95 -1.69
N SER A 16 23.20 27.30 -1.04
CA SER A 16 24.18 26.44 -1.71
C SER A 16 23.44 25.37 -2.53
N PRO A 17 23.75 25.20 -3.82
CA PRO A 17 23.15 24.14 -4.64
C PRO A 17 23.45 22.76 -4.06
N ILE A 18 24.56 22.63 -3.31
CA ILE A 18 24.94 21.42 -2.58
C ILE A 18 23.95 21.14 -1.45
N LEU A 19 23.49 22.17 -0.73
CA LEU A 19 22.51 21.99 0.36
C LEU A 19 21.15 21.55 -0.18
N PHE A 20 20.73 22.06 -1.34
CA PHE A 20 19.52 21.60 -2.03
C PHE A 20 19.65 20.18 -2.56
N LEU A 21 20.83 19.81 -3.07
CA LEU A 21 21.09 18.45 -3.53
C LEU A 21 21.08 17.47 -2.37
N VAL A 22 21.70 17.83 -1.24
CA VAL A 22 21.72 17.02 -0.01
C VAL A 22 20.33 16.90 0.60
N LEU A 23 19.54 17.97 0.65
CA LEU A 23 18.14 17.93 1.10
C LEU A 23 17.26 17.11 0.16
N SER A 24 17.48 17.18 -1.16
CA SER A 24 16.76 16.37 -2.15
C SER A 24 17.13 14.89 -2.02
N ILE A 25 18.42 14.56 -1.85
CA ILE A 25 18.89 13.19 -1.64
C ILE A 25 18.38 12.64 -0.31
N LEU A 26 18.39 13.46 0.76
CA LEU A 26 17.79 13.08 2.04
C LEU A 26 16.28 12.90 1.92
N ALA A 27 15.57 13.74 1.17
CA ALA A 27 14.13 13.59 0.93
C ALA A 27 13.80 12.35 0.08
N ILE A 28 14.60 12.06 -0.95
CA ILE A 28 14.49 10.85 -1.78
C ILE A 28 14.78 9.61 -0.92
N ALA A 29 15.84 9.65 -0.10
CA ALA A 29 16.17 8.60 0.85
C ALA A 29 15.04 8.44 1.88
N PHE A 30 14.48 9.52 2.44
CA PHE A 30 13.38 9.47 3.40
C PHE A 30 12.10 8.91 2.77
N SER A 31 11.81 9.25 1.51
CA SER A 31 10.68 8.67 0.76
C SER A 31 10.90 7.21 0.36
N ALA A 32 12.16 6.78 0.22
CA ALA A 32 12.54 5.37 0.01
C ALA A 32 12.65 4.58 1.32
N PHE A 33 12.79 5.26 2.46
CA PHE A 33 12.88 4.71 3.81
C PHE A 33 11.58 4.82 4.61
N PHE A 34 10.51 5.44 4.07
CA PHE A 34 9.18 5.08 4.52
C PHE A 34 8.94 3.65 4.02
N PRO A 35 8.93 2.64 4.89
CA PRO A 35 8.36 1.36 4.49
C PRO A 35 6.90 1.67 4.10
N LEU A 36 6.62 1.70 2.79
CA LEU A 36 5.25 1.59 2.31
C LEU A 36 4.69 0.31 2.95
N PRO A 37 3.49 0.36 3.57
CA PRO A 37 3.01 -0.70 4.43
C PRO A 37 2.77 -1.95 3.58
N PHE A 38 3.74 -2.85 3.61
CA PHE A 38 3.59 -4.26 3.27
C PHE A 38 4.61 -5.02 4.13
N PRO A 39 4.26 -5.25 5.39
CA PRO A 39 4.22 -6.63 5.89
C PRO A 39 3.13 -6.83 6.95
N SER A 40 2.40 -7.97 6.91
CA SER A 40 1.53 -8.45 8.00
C SER A 40 0.75 -7.34 8.72
N MET A 41 -0.25 -6.76 8.05
CA MET A 41 -1.01 -5.64 8.60
C MET A 41 -1.71 -6.05 9.88
N HIS A 42 -1.13 -5.65 11.00
CA HIS A 42 -1.88 -5.41 12.22
C HIS A 42 -2.58 -4.08 11.96
N CYS A 43 -3.87 -4.14 11.62
CA CYS A 43 -4.64 -2.92 11.42
C CYS A 43 -4.86 -2.27 12.80
N ASP A 44 -4.17 -1.16 13.04
CA ASP A 44 -4.48 -0.26 14.15
C ASP A 44 -5.64 0.70 13.78
N SER A 45 -5.95 0.85 12.48
CA SER A 45 -6.83 1.92 11.97
C SER A 45 -7.59 1.59 10.67
N CYS A 46 -7.83 0.33 10.35
CA CYS A 46 -8.66 -0.03 9.19
C CYS A 46 -10.11 0.44 9.38
N GLU A 47 -10.74 0.75 8.27
CA GLU A 47 -12.17 1.03 8.25
C GLU A 47 -12.95 -0.27 8.55
N GLY A 48 -14.17 -0.13 9.09
CA GLY A 48 -15.00 -1.25 9.51
C GLY A 48 -15.19 -2.33 8.43
N LEU A 49 -15.72 -3.49 8.83
CA LEU A 49 -15.79 -4.69 7.98
C LEU A 49 -16.38 -4.43 6.57
N GLY A 50 -17.41 -3.57 6.48
CA GLY A 50 -18.01 -3.20 5.19
C GLY A 50 -17.04 -2.49 4.21
N HIS A 51 -16.09 -1.70 4.71
CA HIS A 51 -15.04 -1.11 3.86
C HIS A 51 -14.05 -2.17 3.39
N GLN A 52 -13.69 -3.12 4.26
CA GLN A 52 -12.79 -4.22 3.89
C GLN A 52 -13.44 -5.12 2.82
N GLU A 53 -14.70 -5.51 3.00
CA GLU A 53 -15.44 -6.34 2.04
C GLU A 53 -15.67 -5.63 0.69
N SER A 54 -16.06 -4.35 0.72
CA SER A 54 -16.22 -3.58 -0.52
C SER A 54 -14.90 -3.37 -1.27
N SER A 55 -13.80 -3.17 -0.53
CA SER A 55 -12.46 -3.06 -1.12
C SER A 55 -11.99 -4.39 -1.71
N LEU A 56 -12.26 -5.50 -1.03
CA LEU A 56 -11.98 -6.84 -1.56
C LEU A 56 -12.76 -7.10 -2.85
N ARG A 57 -14.06 -6.74 -2.88
CA ARG A 57 -14.88 -6.85 -4.10
C ARG A 57 -14.27 -6.05 -5.26
N CYS A 58 -13.82 -4.83 -5.03
CA CYS A 58 -13.14 -4.02 -6.05
C CYS A 58 -11.85 -4.69 -6.54
N ALA A 59 -11.04 -5.24 -5.62
CA ALA A 59 -9.79 -5.92 -5.96
C ALA A 59 -10.03 -7.20 -6.80
N LEU A 60 -11.06 -7.98 -6.47
CA LEU A 60 -11.45 -9.17 -7.23
C LEU A 60 -11.90 -8.82 -8.66
N GLU A 61 -12.71 -7.77 -8.82
CA GLU A 61 -13.15 -7.32 -10.13
C GLU A 61 -11.98 -6.82 -10.98
N GLU A 62 -11.05 -6.07 -10.38
CA GLU A 62 -9.88 -5.58 -11.08
C GLU A 62 -8.94 -6.73 -11.48
N ALA A 63 -8.74 -7.72 -10.61
CA ALA A 63 -7.96 -8.92 -10.92
C ALA A 63 -8.60 -9.74 -12.05
N LEU A 64 -9.94 -9.87 -12.05
CA LEU A 64 -10.68 -10.51 -13.14
C LEU A 64 -10.49 -9.75 -14.46
N PHE A 65 -10.64 -8.43 -14.45
CA PHE A 65 -10.49 -7.58 -15.62
C PHE A 65 -9.06 -7.63 -16.20
N LEU A 66 -8.05 -7.65 -15.34
CA LEU A 66 -6.64 -7.74 -15.72
C LEU A 66 -6.17 -9.17 -16.02
N GLN A 67 -7.00 -10.18 -15.76
CA GLN A 67 -6.66 -11.60 -15.85
C GLN A 67 -5.40 -11.95 -15.04
N ARG A 68 -5.32 -11.42 -13.82
CA ARG A 68 -4.17 -11.60 -12.92
C ARG A 68 -4.58 -12.33 -11.65
N THR A 69 -3.61 -13.00 -11.03
CA THR A 69 -3.79 -13.59 -9.71
C THR A 69 -3.89 -12.48 -8.66
N LEU A 70 -4.94 -12.52 -7.85
CA LEU A 70 -5.10 -11.64 -6.70
C LEU A 70 -4.29 -12.19 -5.52
N VAL A 71 -3.46 -11.34 -4.93
CA VAL A 71 -2.87 -11.60 -3.61
C VAL A 71 -3.81 -11.04 -2.57
N MET A 72 -4.43 -11.93 -1.82
CA MET A 72 -5.41 -11.62 -0.78
C MET A 72 -4.72 -11.63 0.60
N PRO A 73 -5.10 -10.76 1.54
CA PRO A 73 -4.59 -10.84 2.89
C PRO A 73 -4.93 -12.19 3.52
N SER A 74 -4.08 -12.75 4.36
CA SER A 74 -4.37 -14.01 5.05
C SER A 74 -5.40 -13.89 6.17
N ARG A 75 -5.65 -12.66 6.65
CA ARG A 75 -6.60 -12.36 7.72
C ARG A 75 -7.39 -11.09 7.40
N MET A 76 -8.62 -11.02 7.88
CA MET A 76 -9.51 -9.85 7.78
C MET A 76 -9.93 -9.42 9.18
N CYS A 77 -9.91 -8.11 9.43
CA CYS A 77 -10.26 -7.55 10.74
C CYS A 77 -11.78 -7.53 10.91
N ILE A 78 -12.27 -8.19 11.97
CA ILE A 78 -13.68 -8.23 12.34
C ILE A 78 -13.97 -7.40 13.61
N ASN A 79 -12.99 -6.61 14.06
CA ASN A 79 -13.13 -5.84 15.29
C ASN A 79 -14.35 -4.92 15.22
N PRO A 80 -15.34 -5.06 16.14
CA PRO A 80 -16.51 -4.20 16.15
C PRO A 80 -16.19 -2.74 16.46
N ILE A 81 -15.00 -2.44 17.00
CA ILE A 81 -14.54 -1.06 17.27
C ILE A 81 -14.50 -0.25 15.97
N HIS A 82 -14.06 -0.83 14.85
CA HIS A 82 -14.00 -0.15 13.56
C HIS A 82 -15.40 0.06 12.92
N ASN A 83 -16.44 -0.57 13.47
CA ASN A 83 -17.83 -0.40 13.04
C ASN A 83 -18.60 0.66 13.86
N LYS A 84 -18.05 1.16 14.97
CA LYS A 84 -18.67 2.24 15.76
C LYS A 84 -18.09 3.59 15.38
N LYS A 85 -18.90 4.43 14.74
CA LYS A 85 -18.61 5.86 14.55
C LYS A 85 -18.72 6.58 15.90
N GLY A 86 -17.67 6.48 16.71
CA GLY A 86 -17.54 7.22 17.96
C GLY A 86 -17.37 6.35 19.21
N ILE A 87 -16.23 6.57 19.86
CA ILE A 87 -15.93 6.32 21.28
C ILE A 87 -15.78 4.85 21.66
N LEU A 88 -14.54 4.44 21.95
CA LEU A 88 -14.16 3.83 23.24
C LEU A 88 -12.63 3.69 23.30
N HIS A 89 -12.00 4.50 24.15
CA HIS A 89 -10.65 4.27 24.61
C HIS A 89 -10.67 3.04 25.53
N HIS A 90 -10.22 1.89 25.03
CA HIS A 90 -9.90 0.74 25.88
C HIS A 90 -8.38 0.63 25.99
N SER A 91 -7.84 1.00 27.15
CA SER A 91 -6.51 0.59 27.58
C SER A 91 -6.59 -0.84 28.10
N SER A 92 -6.39 -1.84 27.25
CA SER A 92 -6.14 -3.21 27.71
C SER A 92 -4.65 -3.50 27.68
N ASN A 93 -4.12 -4.08 28.75
CA ASN A 93 -2.73 -4.57 28.87
C ASN A 93 -2.46 -5.84 28.03
N ALA A 94 -3.14 -6.00 26.89
CA ALA A 94 -2.92 -7.10 25.96
C ALA A 94 -1.90 -6.67 24.91
N THR A 95 -1.07 -7.61 24.44
CA THR A 95 -0.14 -7.30 23.34
C THR A 95 -0.92 -7.05 22.04
N SER A 96 -0.37 -6.23 21.13
CA SER A 96 -1.01 -5.92 19.85
C SER A 96 -1.32 -7.18 19.03
N GLU A 97 -0.48 -8.21 19.12
CA GLU A 97 -0.65 -9.49 18.43
C GLU A 97 -1.82 -10.31 18.99
N GLU A 98 -1.97 -10.39 20.32
CA GLU A 98 -3.09 -11.10 20.96
C GLU A 98 -4.43 -10.42 20.66
N MET A 99 -4.45 -9.08 20.70
CA MET A 99 -5.62 -8.31 20.30
C MET A 99 -5.95 -8.52 18.82
N TRP A 100 -4.96 -8.54 17.94
CA TRP A 100 -5.18 -8.79 16.52
C TRP A 100 -5.69 -10.20 16.24
N ALA A 101 -5.12 -11.22 16.90
CA ALA A 101 -5.56 -12.60 16.77
C ALA A 101 -7.02 -12.79 17.19
N ALA A 102 -7.45 -12.12 18.27
CA ALA A 102 -8.83 -12.16 18.75
C ALA A 102 -9.83 -11.38 17.88
N ASN A 103 -9.34 -10.35 17.17
CA ASN A 103 -10.18 -9.42 16.41
C ASN A 103 -10.06 -9.56 14.89
N SER A 104 -9.46 -10.65 14.41
CA SER A 104 -9.35 -10.96 12.99
C SER A 104 -9.72 -12.42 12.73
N CYS A 105 -10.24 -12.70 11.54
CA CYS A 105 -10.49 -14.05 11.07
C CYS A 105 -9.53 -14.38 9.93
N ALA A 106 -9.14 -15.65 9.82
CA ALA A 106 -8.40 -16.11 8.66
C ALA A 106 -9.31 -16.07 7.41
N MET A 107 -8.77 -15.66 6.26
CA MET A 107 -9.57 -15.48 5.05
C MET A 107 -10.15 -16.79 4.51
N ASP A 108 -9.43 -17.90 4.70
CA ASP A 108 -9.89 -19.26 4.37
C ASP A 108 -11.04 -19.76 5.28
N SER A 109 -11.29 -19.08 6.41
CA SER A 109 -12.43 -19.36 7.27
C SER A 109 -13.65 -18.52 6.90
N LEU A 110 -13.46 -17.38 6.22
CA LEU A 110 -14.52 -16.47 5.80
C LEU A 110 -15.00 -16.74 4.37
N TYR A 111 -14.09 -17.18 3.51
CA TYR A 111 -14.33 -17.37 2.09
C TYR A 111 -13.83 -18.74 1.63
N ASP A 112 -14.60 -19.37 0.75
CA ASP A 112 -14.15 -20.56 0.03
C ASP A 112 -13.18 -20.14 -1.08
N LEU A 113 -11.89 -20.19 -0.77
CA LEU A 113 -10.82 -19.75 -1.68
C LEU A 113 -10.73 -20.63 -2.93
N ASP A 114 -11.08 -21.91 -2.83
CA ASP A 114 -11.07 -22.84 -3.97
C ASP A 114 -12.20 -22.49 -4.94
N LEU A 115 -13.41 -22.24 -4.40
CA LEU A 115 -14.55 -21.80 -5.21
C LEU A 115 -14.29 -20.43 -5.86
N MET A 116 -13.73 -19.48 -5.13
CA MET A 116 -13.35 -18.17 -5.69
C MET A 116 -12.31 -18.31 -6.80
N SER A 117 -11.33 -19.19 -6.60
CA SER A 117 -10.24 -19.45 -7.56
C SER A 117 -10.70 -20.05 -8.87
N ASN A 118 -11.93 -20.58 -8.95
CA ASN A 118 -12.53 -21.00 -10.21
C ASN A 118 -12.84 -19.81 -11.15
N THR A 119 -12.98 -18.59 -10.60
CA THR A 119 -13.28 -17.37 -11.38
C THR A 119 -12.09 -16.41 -11.43
N VAL A 120 -11.51 -16.10 -10.27
CA VAL A 120 -10.35 -15.20 -10.15
C VAL A 120 -9.27 -15.96 -9.38
N PRO A 121 -8.10 -16.24 -9.96
CA PRO A 121 -7.05 -16.95 -9.23
C PRO A 121 -6.65 -16.15 -7.98
N VAL A 122 -6.75 -16.76 -6.79
CA VAL A 122 -6.40 -16.11 -5.52
C VAL A 122 -5.26 -16.86 -4.85
N ILE A 123 -4.31 -16.12 -4.26
CA ILE A 123 -3.34 -16.66 -3.31
C ILE A 123 -3.32 -15.80 -2.05
N LEU A 124 -3.02 -16.39 -0.90
CA LEU A 124 -2.84 -15.65 0.35
C LEU A 124 -1.41 -15.08 0.47
N ASP A 125 -1.30 -13.94 1.14
CA ASP A 125 -0.04 -13.24 1.44
C ASP A 125 0.89 -13.96 2.44
N ASN A 126 0.46 -15.09 3.02
CA ASN A 126 1.28 -15.97 3.85
C ASN A 126 1.62 -17.30 3.14
N SER A 127 1.22 -17.47 1.88
CA SER A 127 1.41 -18.72 1.14
C SER A 127 2.85 -18.88 0.63
N LYS A 128 3.30 -20.13 0.48
CA LYS A 128 4.60 -20.45 -0.15
C LYS A 128 4.72 -19.89 -1.57
N MET A 129 3.61 -19.83 -2.29
CA MET A 129 3.56 -19.26 -3.65
C MET A 129 3.89 -17.76 -3.62
N TRP A 130 3.27 -17.02 -2.70
CA TRP A 130 3.54 -15.59 -2.56
C TRP A 130 5.01 -15.29 -2.27
N TYR A 131 5.64 -16.03 -1.36
CA TYR A 131 7.07 -15.89 -1.09
C TYR A 131 7.94 -16.14 -2.33
N ARG A 132 7.57 -17.11 -3.17
CA ARG A 132 8.26 -17.36 -4.45
C ARG A 132 8.10 -16.18 -5.41
N VAL A 133 6.88 -15.65 -5.55
CA VAL A 133 6.59 -14.47 -6.39
C VAL A 133 7.42 -13.28 -5.94
N LEU A 134 7.40 -12.95 -4.64
CA LEU A 134 8.21 -11.87 -4.06
C LEU A 134 9.71 -12.08 -4.30
N SER A 135 10.23 -13.27 -4.05
CA SER A 135 11.65 -13.56 -4.29
C SER A 135 12.03 -13.40 -5.76
N THR A 136 11.11 -13.68 -6.68
CA THR A 136 11.31 -13.56 -8.12
C THR A 136 11.21 -12.10 -8.56
N SER A 137 10.24 -11.34 -8.04
CA SER A 137 10.09 -9.93 -8.35
C SER A 137 11.32 -9.13 -7.91
N MET A 138 11.88 -9.43 -6.74
CA MET A 138 13.12 -8.80 -6.27
C MET A 138 14.30 -9.06 -7.22
N LYS A 139 14.41 -10.26 -7.81
CA LYS A 139 15.45 -10.59 -8.80
C LYS A 139 15.25 -9.87 -10.14
N LEU A 140 14.02 -9.52 -10.49
CA LEU A 140 13.68 -8.86 -11.76
C LEU A 140 13.85 -7.32 -11.72
N GLY A 141 14.12 -6.75 -10.54
CA GLY A 141 14.36 -5.31 -10.37
C GLY A 141 13.19 -4.46 -10.89
N ALA A 142 13.48 -3.52 -11.79
CA ALA A 142 12.48 -2.60 -12.37
C ALA A 142 11.34 -3.31 -13.15
N ARG A 143 11.51 -4.57 -13.55
CA ARG A 143 10.46 -5.39 -14.20
C ARG A 143 9.68 -6.27 -13.21
N GLY A 144 10.11 -6.29 -11.95
CA GLY A 144 9.58 -7.19 -10.93
C GLY A 144 8.33 -6.67 -10.25
N VAL A 145 8.34 -5.40 -9.84
CA VAL A 145 7.23 -4.79 -9.09
C VAL A 145 7.10 -3.31 -9.44
N ALA A 146 5.86 -2.83 -9.56
CA ALA A 146 5.57 -1.39 -9.54
C ALA A 146 4.39 -1.08 -8.63
N HIS A 147 4.49 0.04 -7.92
CA HIS A 147 3.36 0.65 -7.24
C HIS A 147 2.60 1.58 -8.20
N VAL A 148 1.28 1.43 -8.29
CA VAL A 148 0.44 2.10 -9.30
C VAL A 148 -0.71 2.89 -8.70
N ALA A 149 -0.39 4.02 -8.09
CA ALA A 149 -1.40 4.98 -7.62
C ALA A 149 -1.97 5.79 -8.79
N GLY A 150 -3.30 5.94 -8.84
CA GLY A 150 -3.99 6.78 -9.82
C GLY A 150 -3.99 6.29 -11.28
N VAL A 151 -3.36 5.16 -11.58
CA VAL A 151 -3.37 4.55 -12.92
C VAL A 151 -4.72 3.88 -13.19
N SER A 152 -5.27 4.01 -14.40
CA SER A 152 -6.54 3.34 -14.75
C SER A 152 -6.32 1.85 -15.04
N ARG A 153 -7.31 1.00 -14.75
CA ARG A 153 -7.25 -0.43 -15.08
C ARG A 153 -7.01 -0.71 -16.58
N ILE A 154 -7.49 0.17 -17.46
CA ILE A 154 -7.26 0.09 -18.91
C ILE A 154 -5.77 0.31 -19.21
N ALA A 155 -5.15 1.33 -18.60
CA ALA A 155 -3.72 1.57 -18.76
C ALA A 155 -2.87 0.43 -18.16
N LEU A 156 -3.31 -0.19 -17.05
CA LEU A 156 -2.62 -1.36 -16.48
C LEU A 156 -2.65 -2.58 -17.42
N ARG A 157 -3.73 -2.74 -18.19
CA ARG A 157 -3.89 -3.82 -19.18
C ARG A 157 -3.14 -3.54 -20.47
N ASP A 158 -3.27 -2.34 -21.02
CA ASP A 158 -2.88 -2.04 -22.40
C ASP A 158 -1.45 -1.49 -22.51
N ASN A 159 -0.90 -0.91 -21.44
CA ASN A 159 0.48 -0.40 -21.43
C ASN A 159 1.47 -1.52 -21.09
N SER A 160 2.36 -1.83 -22.03
CA SER A 160 3.42 -2.85 -21.90
C SER A 160 4.36 -2.62 -20.73
N HIS A 161 4.48 -1.39 -20.23
CA HIS A 161 5.22 -1.07 -19.02
C HIS A 161 4.62 -1.75 -17.79
N TYR A 162 3.28 -1.83 -17.69
CA TYR A 162 2.58 -2.43 -16.55
C TYR A 162 2.17 -3.87 -16.83
N SER A 163 1.69 -4.17 -18.03
CA SER A 163 1.16 -5.50 -18.36
C SER A 163 2.24 -6.59 -18.37
N ASN A 164 3.53 -6.24 -18.52
CA ASN A 164 4.64 -7.17 -18.42
C ASN A 164 5.24 -7.30 -17.00
N LEU A 165 4.75 -6.53 -16.03
CA LEU A 165 5.23 -6.65 -14.65
C LEU A 165 4.74 -7.94 -14.02
N LEU A 166 5.63 -8.57 -13.23
CA LEU A 166 5.28 -9.73 -12.42
C LEU A 166 4.28 -9.33 -11.32
N LEU A 167 4.57 -8.25 -10.60
CA LEU A 167 3.74 -7.77 -9.49
C LEU A 167 3.28 -6.33 -9.71
N ILE A 168 1.99 -6.08 -9.54
CA ILE A 168 1.39 -4.75 -9.51
C ILE A 168 0.90 -4.51 -8.10
N ASN A 169 1.55 -3.59 -7.39
CA ASN A 169 1.11 -3.17 -6.06
C ASN A 169 0.11 -2.01 -6.22
N ARG A 170 -1.16 -2.34 -6.03
CA ARG A 170 -2.25 -1.37 -6.08
C ARG A 170 -3.11 -1.53 -4.84
N THR A 171 -3.38 -0.42 -4.20
CA THR A 171 -4.24 -0.36 -3.03
C THR A 171 -5.61 0.14 -3.47
N ALA A 172 -6.67 -0.64 -3.24
CA ALA A 172 -8.05 -0.18 -3.52
C ALA A 172 -8.42 1.00 -2.61
N SER A 173 -8.04 0.92 -1.32
CA SER A 173 -8.01 2.07 -0.41
C SER A 173 -6.95 1.86 0.69
N PRO A 174 -6.22 2.91 1.13
CA PRO A 174 -5.21 2.80 2.18
C PRO A 174 -5.72 2.31 3.53
N LEU A 175 -7.04 2.31 3.73
CA LEU A 175 -7.69 1.94 4.99
C LEU A 175 -8.40 0.57 4.91
N SER A 176 -8.19 -0.17 3.82
CA SER A 176 -8.99 -1.35 3.46
C SER A 176 -8.53 -2.67 4.09
N TRP A 177 -7.34 -2.70 4.65
CA TRP A 177 -6.69 -3.85 5.28
C TRP A 177 -5.72 -3.31 6.33
#